data_AF-A0A6M0G0F0-F1
#
_entry.id   AF-A0A6M0G0F0-F1
#
_cell.length_a   1.000
_cell.length_b   1.000
_cell.length_c   1.000
_cell.angle_alpha   90.00
_cell.angle_beta   90.00
_cell.angle_gamma   90.00
#
_symmetry.space_group_name_H-M   'P 1'
#
loop_
_entity.id
_entity.type
_entity.pdbx_description
1 polymer ?
#
loop_
_entity_poly.entity_id
_entity_poly.type
_entity_poly.pdbx_seq_one_letter_code
_entity_poly.pdbx_strand_id
1 'polypeptide(L)'
;MTLQEYLTQENCQDWLCPDLREYWNLARVRNSNKIILKAINGQEKILFSPIEGYTLRYFTGQYTVKQIQKLAQQEFPDADPNLVVNLLQKLISHQILAIDELEDNHETQEPEDNHKTQEPEDTSPPATPNPQSPCLKSGVHWLEHPEGYWILRNPVAGTHRGILRQELPILTFLQVSSEDKALIDQLPNLSSEPFNNNPKLRHLLQLLAATAMLVGTQPPQPRRGKFTPMQLLFFKVALFNPDPWLSKHIDKLRWLWSRPFALLLCLFLSFSLVTGFHHKSEILYQGQQLWQHQSASLIIPFALLAAFVVTLHELGHAFTLKHYGGIVPEMGFLFMCLIPAAYTNTTDSYCLSRGQRILVVGAGVLVQITLAAVGWWLWNLSTTGSWLHTSSYLLMVASLFTVAVNLNPLAKFDGYYLAVAVTGINNLRTRAFGFYAHLLTAKPIKENKRDSCILAAYAPFSLAYIWFVFGFLFLRITDWTILNIPITALFLLLVWAIYFYFPRKPSVS
;
A
#
# COMPACT_ATOMS: atom_id res chain seq x y z
N MET A 1 25.69 37.80 -28.22
CA MET A 1 24.63 37.46 -29.19
C MET A 1 23.32 37.54 -28.44
N THR A 2 22.37 38.35 -28.88
CA THR A 2 21.07 38.44 -28.17
C THR A 2 20.28 37.14 -28.33
N LEU A 3 19.42 36.81 -27.36
CA LEU A 3 18.53 35.63 -27.34
C LEU A 3 17.71 35.43 -28.64
N GLN A 4 17.49 36.50 -29.41
CA GLN A 4 16.81 36.49 -30.71
C GLN A 4 17.73 36.13 -31.89
N GLU A 5 19.05 36.30 -31.77
CA GLU A 5 20.03 36.00 -32.84
C GLU A 5 20.44 34.53 -32.88
N TYR A 6 20.24 33.75 -31.80
CA TYR A 6 20.61 32.33 -31.76
C TYR A 6 19.57 31.40 -32.42
N LEU A 7 18.29 31.81 -32.41
CA LEU A 7 17.16 31.08 -32.98
C LEU A 7 16.87 31.52 -34.42
N THR A 8 17.87 31.44 -35.30
CA THR A 8 17.68 31.69 -36.74
C THR A 8 17.11 30.46 -37.45
N GLN A 9 16.38 30.70 -38.54
CA GLN A 9 15.67 29.67 -39.30
C GLN A 9 16.58 28.55 -39.81
N GLU A 10 17.88 28.78 -39.99
CA GLU A 10 18.85 27.78 -40.48
C GLU A 10 19.35 26.83 -39.38
N ASN A 11 19.44 27.28 -38.12
CA ASN A 11 20.04 26.50 -37.04
C ASN A 11 19.06 25.56 -36.31
N CYS A 12 17.76 25.86 -36.37
CA CYS A 12 16.74 25.17 -35.54
C CYS A 12 15.94 24.09 -36.28
N GLN A 13 16.08 23.92 -37.59
CA GLN A 13 15.20 23.03 -38.38
C GLN A 13 15.26 21.56 -37.95
N ASP A 14 16.45 21.12 -37.56
CA ASP A 14 16.71 19.74 -37.16
C ASP A 14 16.59 19.53 -35.63
N TRP A 15 16.26 20.58 -34.88
CA TRP A 15 16.03 20.45 -33.44
C TRP A 15 14.77 19.66 -33.16
N LEU A 16 14.89 18.76 -32.18
CA LEU A 16 13.80 17.94 -31.70
C LEU A 16 12.98 18.74 -30.68
N CYS A 17 11.68 18.92 -30.95
CA CYS A 17 10.85 19.77 -30.11
C CYS A 17 10.56 19.10 -28.75
N PRO A 18 10.65 19.85 -27.63
CA PRO A 18 10.48 19.30 -26.28
C PRO A 18 9.06 18.74 -26.05
N ASP A 19 8.93 17.74 -25.17
CA ASP A 19 7.62 17.20 -24.78
C ASP A 19 6.96 18.07 -23.71
N LEU A 20 5.88 18.76 -24.08
CA LEU A 20 5.15 19.63 -23.17
C LEU A 20 4.08 18.89 -22.35
N ARG A 21 3.77 17.63 -22.66
CA ARG A 21 2.64 16.88 -22.05
C ARG A 21 2.86 16.51 -20.60
N GLU A 22 4.12 16.44 -20.14
CA GLU A 22 4.44 16.10 -18.75
C GLU A 22 4.03 17.21 -17.78
N TYR A 23 4.03 18.47 -18.23
CA TYR A 23 3.80 19.64 -17.38
C TYR A 23 2.57 20.47 -17.79
N TRP A 24 2.12 20.37 -19.05
CA TRP A 24 1.06 21.21 -19.61
C TRP A 24 -0.04 20.41 -20.31
N ASN A 25 -1.27 20.93 -20.21
CA ASN A 25 -2.46 20.37 -20.86
C ASN A 25 -3.09 21.39 -21.81
N LEU A 26 -3.36 20.96 -23.05
CA LEU A 26 -4.06 21.75 -24.06
C LEU A 26 -5.57 21.61 -23.90
N ALA A 27 -6.28 22.73 -23.71
CA ALA A 27 -7.73 22.76 -23.64
C ALA A 27 -8.32 23.84 -24.54
N ARG A 28 -9.54 23.64 -25.03
CA ARG A 28 -10.28 24.64 -25.80
C ARG A 28 -11.15 25.47 -24.86
N VAL A 29 -11.18 26.79 -25.04
CA VAL A 29 -12.06 27.67 -24.25
C VAL A 29 -13.50 27.54 -24.77
N ARG A 30 -14.46 27.26 -23.88
CA ARG A 30 -15.90 27.26 -24.24
C ARG A 30 -16.28 28.64 -24.79
N ASN A 31 -16.87 28.68 -25.98
CA ASN A 31 -17.30 29.88 -26.73
C ASN A 31 -16.20 30.71 -27.43
N SER A 32 -14.99 30.17 -27.65
CA SER A 32 -14.03 30.79 -28.59
C SER A 32 -13.23 29.75 -29.38
N ASN A 33 -12.70 30.12 -30.54
CA ASN A 33 -11.76 29.27 -31.31
C ASN A 33 -10.34 29.27 -30.74
N LYS A 34 -10.10 29.89 -29.58
CA LYS A 34 -8.76 29.96 -28.96
C LYS A 34 -8.45 28.71 -28.15
N ILE A 35 -7.18 28.32 -28.17
CA ILE A 35 -6.65 27.17 -27.43
C ILE A 35 -5.87 27.71 -26.23
N ILE A 36 -6.06 27.11 -25.05
CA ILE A 36 -5.29 27.42 -23.84
C ILE A 36 -4.31 26.30 -23.53
N LEU A 37 -3.09 26.69 -23.20
CA LEU A 37 -2.13 25.82 -22.55
C LEU A 37 -2.24 26.06 -21.04
N LYS A 38 -2.58 25.02 -20.29
CA LYS A 38 -2.80 25.08 -18.83
C LYS A 38 -1.78 24.22 -18.11
N ALA A 39 -1.08 24.78 -17.13
CA ALA A 39 -0.18 24.00 -16.27
C ALA A 39 -0.95 22.90 -15.54
N ILE A 40 -0.41 21.68 -15.48
CA ILE A 40 -1.01 20.55 -14.75
C ILE A 40 -1.00 20.84 -13.25
N ASN A 41 0.08 21.45 -12.76
CA ASN A 41 0.26 21.92 -11.39
C ASN A 41 0.44 23.44 -11.39
N GLY A 42 -0.65 24.21 -11.52
CA GLY A 42 -0.60 25.67 -11.47
C GLY A 42 -1.91 26.34 -11.88
N GLN A 43 -1.99 27.67 -11.73
CA GLN A 43 -3.10 28.49 -12.23
C GLN A 43 -2.79 29.18 -13.57
N GLU A 44 -1.58 29.03 -14.08
CA GLU A 44 -1.14 29.66 -15.32
C GLU A 44 -1.91 29.13 -16.53
N LYS A 45 -2.41 30.08 -17.33
CA LYS A 45 -3.17 29.83 -18.57
C LYS A 45 -2.65 30.80 -19.62
N ILE A 46 -2.08 30.25 -20.68
CA ILE A 46 -1.57 31.06 -21.79
C ILE A 46 -2.43 30.77 -23.02
N LEU A 47 -2.83 31.85 -23.70
CA LEU A 47 -3.72 31.82 -24.85
C LEU A 47 -2.91 31.76 -26.13
N PHE A 48 -3.21 30.75 -26.95
CA PHE A 48 -2.61 30.55 -28.27
C PHE A 48 -3.67 30.68 -29.37
N SER A 49 -3.21 31.04 -30.56
CA SER A 49 -4.05 31.05 -31.77
C SER A 49 -4.47 29.61 -32.13
N PRO A 50 -5.50 29.41 -32.96
CA PRO A 50 -5.92 28.07 -33.39
C PRO A 50 -4.80 27.31 -34.10
N ILE A 51 -4.00 28.00 -34.92
CA ILE A 51 -2.89 27.44 -35.68
C ILE A 51 -1.72 27.07 -34.74
N GLU A 52 -1.40 27.95 -33.79
CA GLU A 52 -0.39 27.68 -32.75
C GLU A 52 -0.80 26.48 -31.88
N GLY A 53 -2.06 26.41 -31.44
CA GLY A 53 -2.54 25.31 -30.60
C GLY A 53 -2.63 23.97 -31.34
N TYR A 54 -2.88 23.96 -32.65
CA TYR A 54 -2.74 22.75 -33.47
C TYR A 54 -1.28 22.28 -33.50
N THR A 55 -0.36 23.22 -33.69
CA THR A 55 1.09 22.96 -33.75
C THR A 55 1.63 22.42 -32.43
N LEU A 56 1.20 22.98 -31.29
CA LEU A 56 1.56 22.53 -29.94
C LEU A 56 1.16 21.07 -29.66
N ARG A 57 0.19 20.50 -30.38
CA ARG A 57 -0.19 19.07 -30.23
C ARG A 57 0.95 18.12 -30.60
N TYR A 58 1.89 18.56 -31.44
CA TYR A 58 3.01 17.76 -31.91
C TYR A 58 4.30 17.94 -31.09
N PHE A 59 4.29 18.82 -30.08
CA PHE A 59 5.37 19.01 -29.10
C PHE A 59 5.39 17.84 -28.10
N THR A 60 5.87 16.70 -28.60
CA THR A 60 5.79 15.38 -27.95
C THR A 60 7.17 14.74 -27.73
N GLY A 61 8.26 15.48 -27.99
CA GLY A 61 9.61 14.91 -27.91
C GLY A 61 9.96 13.94 -29.05
N GLN A 62 9.22 13.94 -30.16
CA GLN A 62 9.40 12.97 -31.26
C GLN A 62 9.58 13.59 -32.64
N TYR A 63 9.18 14.85 -32.81
CA TYR A 63 9.18 15.54 -34.10
C TYR A 63 10.18 16.68 -34.09
N THR A 64 10.84 16.89 -35.22
CA THR A 64 11.72 18.05 -35.41
C THR A 64 10.93 19.30 -35.82
N VAL A 65 11.51 20.49 -35.62
CA VAL A 65 10.91 21.78 -36.02
C VAL A 65 10.44 21.75 -37.47
N LYS A 66 11.26 21.22 -38.39
CA LYS A 66 10.92 21.07 -39.82
C LYS A 66 9.72 20.16 -40.07
N GLN A 67 9.62 19.05 -39.34
CA GLN A 67 8.51 18.10 -39.47
C GLN A 67 7.20 18.71 -38.98
N ILE A 68 7.23 19.41 -37.84
CA ILE A 68 6.06 20.08 -37.28
C ILE A 68 5.61 21.22 -38.20
N GLN A 69 6.56 22.00 -38.76
CA GLN A 69 6.25 23.08 -39.69
C GLN A 69 5.56 22.55 -40.96
N LYS A 70 6.04 21.42 -41.50
CA LYS A 70 5.43 20.77 -42.67
C LYS A 70 4.01 20.27 -42.36
N LEU A 71 3.77 19.70 -41.18
CA LEU A 71 2.45 19.24 -40.75
C LEU A 71 1.47 20.41 -40.53
N ALA A 72 1.96 21.55 -40.03
CA ALA A 72 1.15 22.75 -39.87
C ALA A 72 0.75 23.35 -41.23
N GLN A 73 1.67 23.41 -42.19
CA GLN A 73 1.41 23.91 -43.55
C GLN A 73 0.50 22.99 -44.39
N GLN A 74 0.52 21.69 -44.12
CA GLN A 74 -0.40 20.74 -44.76
C GLN A 74 -1.86 20.96 -44.35
N GLU A 75 -2.10 21.30 -43.08
CA GLU A 75 -3.44 21.55 -42.55
C GLU A 75 -3.89 23.01 -42.78
N PHE A 76 -2.95 23.95 -42.75
CA PHE A 76 -3.20 25.39 -42.91
C PHE A 76 -2.27 25.96 -44.00
N PRO A 77 -2.72 26.06 -45.26
CA PRO A 77 -1.92 26.57 -46.37
C PRO A 77 -1.42 28.01 -46.20
N ASP A 78 -2.15 28.82 -45.42
CA ASP A 78 -1.82 30.22 -45.11
C ASP A 78 -0.91 30.39 -43.87
N ALA A 79 -0.34 29.30 -43.35
CA ALA A 79 0.52 29.35 -42.15
C ALA A 79 1.88 30.00 -42.44
N ASP A 80 2.31 30.88 -41.52
CA ASP A 80 3.62 31.54 -41.57
C ASP A 80 4.77 30.51 -41.73
N PRO A 81 5.71 30.70 -42.69
CA PRO A 81 6.89 29.87 -42.84
C PRO A 81 7.72 29.68 -41.57
N ASN A 82 7.66 30.63 -40.63
CA ASN A 82 8.41 30.62 -39.37
C ASN A 82 7.55 30.33 -38.13
N LEU A 83 6.33 29.80 -38.32
CA LEU A 83 5.37 29.54 -37.24
C LEU A 83 5.97 28.77 -36.05
N VAL A 84 6.67 27.65 -36.28
CA VAL A 84 7.21 26.82 -35.18
C VAL A 84 8.34 27.52 -34.43
N VAL A 85 9.19 28.28 -35.13
CA VAL A 85 10.29 29.05 -34.52
C VAL A 85 9.73 30.21 -33.68
N ASN A 86 8.75 30.93 -34.21
CA ASN A 86 8.04 31.99 -33.48
C ASN A 86 7.32 31.42 -32.24
N LEU A 87 6.77 30.21 -32.35
CA LEU A 87 6.14 29.52 -31.24
C LEU A 87 7.14 29.12 -30.16
N LEU A 88 8.32 28.62 -30.52
CA LEU A 88 9.41 28.33 -29.57
C LEU A 88 9.87 29.60 -28.83
N GLN A 89 10.09 30.69 -29.56
CA GLN A 89 10.41 31.99 -28.97
C GLN A 89 9.32 32.47 -28.00
N LYS A 90 8.05 32.30 -28.37
CA LYS A 90 6.91 32.64 -27.53
C LYS A 90 6.87 31.79 -26.24
N LEU A 91 7.15 30.49 -26.33
CA LEU A 91 7.25 29.61 -25.15
C LEU A 91 8.41 30.03 -24.22
N ILE A 92 9.56 30.41 -24.78
CA ILE A 92 10.71 30.92 -24.01
C ILE A 92 10.36 32.27 -23.34
N SER A 93 9.71 33.20 -24.05
CA SER A 93 9.28 34.49 -23.48
C SER A 93 8.28 34.33 -22.32
N HIS A 94 7.51 33.24 -22.33
CA HIS A 94 6.59 32.88 -21.25
C HIS A 94 7.24 32.03 -20.15
N GLN A 95 8.57 31.86 -20.17
CA GLN A 95 9.34 31.03 -19.22
C GLN A 95 8.88 29.57 -19.16
N ILE A 96 8.22 29.07 -20.21
CA ILE A 96 7.82 27.66 -20.32
C ILE A 96 9.01 26.77 -20.68
N LEU A 97 9.96 27.32 -21.44
CA LEU A 97 11.21 26.68 -21.85
C LEU A 97 12.38 27.53 -21.38
N ALA A 98 13.37 26.88 -20.76
CA ALA A 98 14.67 27.48 -20.47
C ALA A 98 15.68 27.01 -21.53
N ILE A 99 16.63 27.88 -21.88
CA ILE A 99 17.80 27.53 -22.68
C ILE A 99 18.96 27.48 -21.68
N ASP A 100 19.74 26.39 -21.67
CA ASP A 100 20.97 26.31 -20.90
C ASP A 100 21.95 27.36 -21.47
N GLU A 101 22.22 28.42 -20.71
CA GLU A 101 23.33 29.32 -21.02
C GLU A 101 24.62 28.51 -20.85
N LEU A 102 25.39 28.36 -21.94
CA LEU A 102 26.75 27.82 -21.88
C LEU A 102 27.56 28.75 -20.98
N GLU A 103 27.93 28.28 -19.80
CA GLU A 103 28.78 28.99 -18.84
C GLU A 103 30.13 29.32 -19.48
N ASP A 104 30.33 30.60 -19.83
CA ASP A 104 31.65 31.18 -20.03
C ASP A 104 32.33 31.29 -18.64
N ASN A 105 33.22 30.34 -18.37
CA ASN A 105 34.20 30.42 -17.30
C ASN A 105 35.05 31.68 -17.49
N HIS A 106 35.01 32.64 -16.56
CA HIS A 106 36.18 33.42 -16.15
C HIS A 106 35.91 34.21 -14.85
N GLU A 107 36.98 34.29 -14.05
CA GLU A 107 37.27 35.31 -13.03
C GLU A 107 36.99 35.04 -11.53
N THR A 108 38.05 34.49 -10.91
CA THR A 108 38.80 35.05 -9.76
C THR A 108 38.08 35.35 -8.45
N GLN A 109 38.39 34.54 -7.44
CA GLN A 109 38.46 34.98 -6.04
C GLN A 109 39.88 34.77 -5.52
N GLU A 110 40.49 35.88 -5.11
CA GLU A 110 41.75 35.95 -4.36
C GLU A 110 41.59 35.47 -2.89
N PRO A 111 42.70 35.14 -2.19
CA PRO A 111 42.70 34.33 -0.99
C PRO A 111 42.73 35.17 0.29
N GLU A 112 42.16 34.63 1.38
CA GLU A 112 42.54 35.06 2.74
C GLU A 112 42.92 33.87 3.60
N ASP A 113 44.07 34.07 4.24
CA ASP A 113 44.83 33.18 5.11
C ASP A 113 44.05 32.67 6.33
N ASN A 114 44.37 31.43 6.74
CA ASN A 114 44.82 31.23 8.12
C ASN A 114 45.63 29.95 8.30
N HIS A 115 46.86 30.15 8.76
CA HIS A 115 47.81 29.16 9.26
C HIS A 115 47.23 28.25 10.36
N LYS A 116 47.63 26.97 10.35
CA LYS A 116 48.33 26.31 11.47
C LYS A 116 48.84 24.87 11.14
N THR A 117 50.17 24.78 11.09
CA THR A 117 51.08 23.75 11.66
C THR A 117 50.96 22.26 11.28
N GLN A 118 52.02 21.77 10.62
CA GLN A 118 52.51 20.38 10.44
C GLN A 118 52.88 19.73 11.80
N GLU A 119 52.88 18.41 12.10
CA GLU A 119 53.39 17.15 11.47
C GLU A 119 53.07 15.98 12.46
N PRO A 120 53.38 14.66 12.27
CA PRO A 120 53.70 13.83 11.09
C PRO A 120 52.86 12.50 10.98
N GLU A 121 53.18 11.69 9.96
CA GLU A 121 52.69 10.37 9.52
C GLU A 121 52.26 9.35 10.61
N ASP A 122 51.17 8.58 10.37
CA ASP A 122 51.20 7.11 10.16
C ASP A 122 49.78 6.52 9.90
N THR A 123 49.74 5.42 9.14
CA THR A 123 48.64 4.46 8.90
C THR A 123 47.45 4.86 8.00
N SER A 124 47.47 4.31 6.80
CA SER A 124 46.33 4.16 5.88
C SER A 124 45.18 3.34 6.48
N PRO A 125 43.91 3.81 6.39
CA PRO A 125 42.73 2.96 6.38
C PRO A 125 42.13 2.87 4.96
N PRO A 126 41.28 1.87 4.67
CA PRO A 126 40.86 1.52 3.31
C PRO A 126 40.04 2.63 2.65
N ALA A 127 40.15 2.71 1.32
CA ALA A 127 39.50 3.68 0.44
C ALA A 127 38.13 4.14 0.93
N THR A 128 38.04 5.42 1.28
CA THR A 128 36.78 6.11 1.55
C THR A 128 35.92 6.12 0.28
N PRO A 129 34.62 5.75 0.35
CA PRO A 129 33.72 5.88 -0.78
C PRO A 129 33.61 7.34 -1.19
N ASN A 130 33.63 7.60 -2.49
CA ASN A 130 33.47 8.92 -3.07
C ASN A 130 32.16 9.57 -2.58
N PRO A 131 32.16 10.79 -1.98
CA PRO A 131 30.97 11.38 -1.35
C PRO A 131 29.81 11.72 -2.29
N GLN A 132 29.98 11.59 -3.61
CA GLN A 132 28.96 11.87 -4.63
C GLN A 132 28.32 10.61 -5.25
N SER A 133 28.80 9.41 -4.94
CA SER A 133 28.22 8.17 -5.51
C SER A 133 27.00 7.72 -4.69
N PRO A 134 25.87 7.35 -5.34
CA PRO A 134 24.67 6.90 -4.64
C PRO A 134 24.95 5.61 -3.86
N CYS A 135 24.88 5.68 -2.53
CA CYS A 135 25.09 4.55 -1.64
C CYS A 135 23.78 4.10 -0.98
N LEU A 136 23.70 2.79 -0.67
CA LEU A 136 22.60 2.21 0.09
C LEU A 136 22.67 2.65 1.57
N LYS A 137 21.51 2.82 2.21
CA LYS A 137 21.46 3.09 3.65
C LYS A 137 21.99 1.89 4.45
N SER A 138 22.65 2.15 5.58
CA SER A 138 23.26 1.13 6.46
C SER A 138 22.27 0.11 7.03
N GLY A 139 20.98 0.46 7.17
CA GLY A 139 19.94 -0.44 7.65
C GLY A 139 19.32 -1.34 6.56
N VAL A 140 19.76 -1.22 5.31
CA VAL A 140 19.22 -2.00 4.20
C VAL A 140 19.89 -3.37 4.16
N HIS A 141 19.09 -4.42 4.04
CA HIS A 141 19.58 -5.80 4.06
C HIS A 141 19.07 -6.58 2.84
N TRP A 142 19.97 -7.37 2.25
CA TRP A 142 19.64 -8.34 1.20
C TRP A 142 19.05 -9.60 1.84
N LEU A 143 17.93 -10.05 1.30
CA LEU A 143 17.32 -11.34 1.61
C LEU A 143 17.24 -12.17 0.33
N GLU A 144 17.75 -13.40 0.39
CA GLU A 144 17.59 -14.35 -0.70
C GLU A 144 16.22 -15.02 -0.60
N HIS A 145 15.43 -14.95 -1.66
CA HIS A 145 14.14 -15.62 -1.70
C HIS A 145 14.29 -17.02 -2.30
N PRO A 146 13.61 -18.05 -1.74
CA PRO A 146 13.72 -19.44 -2.23
C PRO A 146 13.30 -19.66 -3.69
N GLU A 147 12.55 -18.73 -4.27
CA GLU A 147 12.12 -18.77 -5.67
C GLU A 147 13.16 -18.17 -6.65
N GLY A 148 14.37 -17.86 -6.17
CA GLY A 148 15.52 -17.49 -7.02
C GLY A 148 15.65 -16.00 -7.34
N TYR A 149 15.00 -15.13 -6.55
CA TYR A 149 15.13 -13.68 -6.65
C TYR A 149 15.59 -13.05 -5.33
N TRP A 150 16.08 -11.82 -5.38
CA TRP A 150 16.56 -11.10 -4.21
C TRP A 150 15.53 -10.07 -3.74
N ILE A 151 15.45 -9.86 -2.43
CA ILE A 151 14.60 -8.84 -1.83
C ILE A 151 15.52 -7.89 -1.06
N LEU A 152 15.46 -6.61 -1.43
CA LEU A 152 16.12 -5.54 -0.70
C LEU A 152 15.14 -5.02 0.35
N ARG A 153 15.44 -5.21 1.64
CA ARG A 153 14.57 -4.82 2.76
C ARG A 153 15.12 -3.59 3.47
N ASN A 154 14.30 -2.56 3.66
CA ASN A 154 14.60 -1.42 4.51
C ASN A 154 13.63 -1.35 5.70
N PRO A 155 14.08 -1.69 6.92
CA PRO A 155 13.27 -1.66 8.12
C PRO A 155 13.03 -0.25 8.67
N VAL A 156 13.79 0.75 8.21
CA VAL A 156 13.70 2.16 8.64
C VAL A 156 13.71 3.06 7.41
N ALA A 157 12.77 2.85 6.49
CA ALA A 157 12.65 3.67 5.28
C ALA A 157 12.32 5.13 5.63
N GLY A 158 11.50 5.30 6.66
CA GLY A 158 11.15 6.56 7.31
C GLY A 158 10.33 6.29 8.56
N THR A 159 9.79 7.34 9.17
CA THR A 159 8.84 7.23 10.27
C THR A 159 7.53 7.93 9.92
N HIS A 160 6.42 7.43 10.46
CA HIS A 160 5.16 8.15 10.45
C HIS A 160 4.68 8.36 11.89
N ARG A 161 3.91 9.42 12.11
CA ARG A 161 3.46 9.80 13.44
C ARG A 161 2.22 9.00 13.83
N GLY A 162 2.36 8.14 14.84
CA GLY A 162 1.24 7.44 15.49
C GLY A 162 0.40 8.38 16.35
N ILE A 163 -0.76 7.91 16.80
CA ILE A 163 -1.71 8.71 17.59
C ILE A 163 -1.12 9.15 18.94
N LEU A 164 -0.26 8.32 19.54
CA LEU A 164 0.46 8.63 20.78
C LEU A 164 1.67 9.57 20.57
N ARG A 165 1.73 10.28 19.43
CA ARG A 165 2.87 11.12 18.99
C ARG A 165 4.21 10.38 18.87
N GLN A 166 4.19 9.05 18.91
CA GLN A 166 5.37 8.20 18.69
C GLN A 166 5.67 8.09 17.20
N GLU A 167 6.95 8.00 16.87
CA GLU A 167 7.41 7.76 15.50
C GLU A 167 7.51 6.25 15.24
N LEU A 168 6.72 5.76 14.28
CA LEU A 168 6.65 4.35 13.92
C LEU A 168 7.34 4.10 12.58
N PRO A 169 8.18 3.06 12.47
CA PRO A 169 8.97 2.80 11.27
C PRO A 169 8.10 2.39 10.08
N ILE A 170 8.48 2.87 8.90
CA ILE A 170 7.92 2.42 7.61
C ILE A 170 8.84 1.33 7.06
N LEU A 171 8.30 0.13 6.89
CA LEU A 171 8.97 -0.98 6.23
C LEU A 171 8.76 -0.87 4.71
N THR A 172 9.85 -0.83 3.94
CA THR A 172 9.82 -0.94 2.47
C THR A 172 10.63 -2.14 2.00
N PHE A 173 10.20 -2.75 0.91
CA PHE A 173 10.92 -3.84 0.25
C PHE A 173 10.88 -3.65 -1.26
N LEU A 174 11.95 -4.06 -1.93
CA LEU A 174 12.08 -4.06 -3.38
C LEU A 174 12.49 -5.45 -3.85
N GLN A 175 11.74 -6.02 -4.78
CA GLN A 175 12.11 -7.27 -5.45
C GLN A 175 13.10 -6.95 -6.58
N VAL A 176 14.21 -7.67 -6.61
CA VAL A 176 15.35 -7.42 -7.50
C VAL A 176 15.81 -8.74 -8.13
N SER A 177 16.11 -8.72 -9.43
CA SER A 177 16.70 -9.88 -10.12
C SER A 177 18.19 -10.05 -9.79
N SER A 178 18.77 -11.21 -10.06
CA SER A 178 20.21 -11.43 -9.83
C SER A 178 21.09 -10.50 -10.67
N GLU A 179 20.67 -10.15 -11.88
CA GLU A 179 21.37 -9.18 -12.73
C GLU A 179 21.32 -7.76 -12.13
N ASP A 180 20.14 -7.36 -11.66
CA ASP A 180 19.93 -6.03 -11.08
C ASP A 180 20.65 -5.88 -9.74
N LYS A 181 20.77 -6.96 -8.96
CA LYS A 181 21.58 -6.99 -7.74
C LYS A 181 23.06 -6.69 -8.06
N ALA A 182 23.63 -7.33 -9.07
CA ALA A 182 25.02 -7.11 -9.46
C ALA A 182 25.26 -5.64 -9.86
N LEU A 183 24.28 -5.01 -10.54
CA LEU A 183 24.34 -3.58 -10.87
C LEU A 183 24.25 -2.68 -9.62
N ILE A 184 23.41 -3.05 -8.64
CA ILE A 184 23.26 -2.32 -7.37
C ILE A 184 24.53 -2.41 -6.53
N ASP A 185 25.14 -3.60 -6.43
CA ASP A 185 26.37 -3.80 -5.65
C ASP A 185 27.55 -3.03 -6.27
N GLN A 186 27.49 -2.66 -7.56
CA GLN A 186 28.48 -1.83 -8.24
C GLN A 186 28.24 -0.31 -8.06
N LEU A 187 27.08 0.13 -7.55
CA LEU A 187 26.75 1.56 -7.35
C LEU A 187 27.81 2.37 -6.59
N PRO A 188 28.42 1.86 -5.49
CA PRO A 188 29.43 2.62 -4.75
C PRO A 188 30.71 2.91 -5.56
N ASN A 189 30.99 2.10 -6.58
CA ASN A 189 32.22 2.15 -7.36
C ASN A 189 32.03 2.84 -8.73
N LEU A 190 30.80 3.20 -9.09
CA LEU A 190 30.51 3.89 -10.34
C LEU A 190 30.79 5.40 -10.20
N SER A 191 31.54 5.95 -11.16
CA SER A 191 31.69 7.39 -11.37
C SER A 191 30.37 8.00 -11.89
N SER A 192 30.25 9.31 -11.85
CA SER A 192 29.02 10.07 -12.21
C SER A 192 28.61 9.95 -13.68
N GLU A 193 29.53 9.61 -14.59
CA GLU A 193 29.28 9.59 -16.03
C GLU A 193 28.41 8.42 -16.56
N PRO A 194 28.57 7.15 -16.13
CA PRO A 194 27.74 6.03 -16.62
C PRO A 194 26.25 6.11 -16.26
N PHE A 195 25.82 6.99 -15.34
CA PHE A 195 24.41 7.11 -14.94
C PHE A 195 23.51 7.65 -16.06
N ASN A 196 24.06 8.45 -16.99
CA ASN A 196 23.27 9.05 -18.08
C ASN A 196 23.04 8.09 -19.25
N ASN A 197 23.91 7.11 -19.48
CA ASN A 197 23.87 6.30 -20.70
C ASN A 197 23.10 4.98 -20.56
N ASN A 198 22.80 4.52 -19.34
CA ASN A 198 22.08 3.27 -19.12
C ASN A 198 20.63 3.50 -18.61
N PRO A 199 19.60 3.31 -19.45
CA PRO A 199 18.20 3.53 -19.04
C PRO A 199 17.73 2.56 -17.95
N LYS A 200 18.29 1.33 -17.91
CA LYS A 200 17.98 0.33 -16.87
C LYS A 200 18.48 0.80 -15.51
N LEU A 201 19.70 1.35 -15.45
CA LEU A 201 20.30 1.87 -14.22
C LEU A 201 19.55 3.10 -13.70
N ARG A 202 19.15 4.04 -14.58
CA ARG A 202 18.31 5.18 -14.20
C ARG A 202 16.98 4.73 -13.60
N HIS A 203 16.30 3.78 -14.24
CA HIS A 203 15.04 3.25 -13.73
C HIS A 203 15.21 2.60 -12.36
N LEU A 204 16.29 1.82 -12.19
CA LEU A 204 16.61 1.17 -10.93
C LEU A 204 16.92 2.19 -9.82
N LEU A 205 17.68 3.26 -10.13
CA LEU A 205 17.93 4.36 -9.20
C LEU A 205 16.64 5.09 -8.80
N GLN A 206 15.73 5.33 -9.74
CA GLN A 206 14.41 5.89 -9.45
C GLN A 206 13.61 4.98 -8.52
N LEU A 207 13.64 3.66 -8.73
CA LEU A 207 12.99 2.68 -7.85
C LEU A 207 13.60 2.67 -6.45
N LEU A 208 14.93 2.68 -6.33
CA LEU A 208 15.64 2.73 -5.05
C LEU A 208 15.38 4.04 -4.30
N ALA A 209 15.34 5.17 -5.01
CA ALA A 209 15.01 6.46 -4.43
C ALA A 209 13.54 6.50 -3.95
N ALA A 210 12.60 6.03 -4.78
CA ALA A 210 11.18 5.98 -4.43
C ALA A 210 10.88 5.05 -3.25
N THR A 211 11.67 3.98 -3.07
CA THR A 211 11.57 3.04 -1.93
C THR A 211 12.42 3.44 -0.74
N ALA A 212 13.08 4.61 -0.81
CA ALA A 212 13.94 5.19 0.22
C ALA A 212 15.12 4.30 0.64
N MET A 213 15.68 3.56 -0.30
CA MET A 213 16.81 2.63 -0.11
C MET A 213 18.17 3.36 -0.14
N LEU A 214 18.25 4.50 -0.83
CA LEU A 214 19.46 5.31 -0.99
C LEU A 214 19.63 6.33 0.14
N VAL A 215 20.87 6.61 0.53
CA VAL A 215 21.17 7.68 1.50
C VAL A 215 20.61 9.02 0.99
N GLY A 216 20.01 9.82 1.89
CA GLY A 216 19.39 11.11 1.56
C GLY A 216 17.96 11.04 0.99
N THR A 217 17.42 9.84 0.73
CA THR A 217 16.05 9.70 0.20
C THR A 217 15.03 9.37 1.31
N GLN A 218 13.81 9.90 1.18
CA GLN A 218 12.67 9.59 2.05
C GLN A 218 11.52 9.03 1.22
N PRO A 219 10.72 8.09 1.77
CA PRO A 219 9.62 7.51 1.03
C PRO A 219 8.59 8.61 0.72
N PRO A 220 7.98 8.60 -0.48
CA PRO A 220 6.97 9.58 -0.82
C PRO A 220 5.80 9.48 0.17
N GLN A 221 5.49 10.61 0.81
CA GLN A 221 4.35 10.71 1.73
C GLN A 221 3.07 10.35 0.97
N PRO A 222 2.21 9.45 1.50
CA PRO A 222 0.95 9.13 0.84
C PRO A 222 0.12 10.40 0.68
N ARG A 223 -0.27 10.70 -0.56
CA ARG A 223 -1.11 11.88 -0.87
C ARG A 223 -2.40 11.79 -0.05
N ARG A 224 -2.67 12.79 0.79
CA ARG A 224 -3.95 12.90 1.52
C ARG A 224 -5.06 13.04 0.49
N GLY A 225 -5.74 11.94 0.19
CA GLY A 225 -6.90 11.93 -0.70
C GLY A 225 -8.03 12.80 -0.13
N LYS A 226 -8.97 13.18 -1.00
CA LYS A 226 -10.20 13.85 -0.55
C LYS A 226 -10.90 12.94 0.48
N PHE A 227 -11.29 13.53 1.60
CA PHE A 227 -12.02 12.82 2.64
C PHE A 227 -13.30 12.22 2.06
N THR A 228 -13.49 10.92 2.22
CA THR A 228 -14.73 10.22 1.85
C THR A 228 -15.39 9.69 3.11
N PRO A 229 -16.72 9.78 3.26
CA PRO A 229 -17.40 9.33 4.48
C PRO A 229 -17.19 7.84 4.77
N MET A 230 -16.88 7.01 3.76
CA MET A 230 -16.47 5.62 4.00
C MET A 230 -15.15 5.47 4.78
N GLN A 231 -14.24 6.45 4.74
CA GLN A 231 -13.01 6.43 5.53
C GLN A 231 -13.28 6.58 7.04
N LEU A 232 -14.42 7.17 7.45
CA LEU A 232 -14.83 7.19 8.86
C LEU A 232 -15.27 5.81 9.35
N LEU A 233 -15.74 4.95 8.46
CA LEU A 233 -16.14 3.58 8.80
C LEU A 233 -14.94 2.63 8.83
N PHE A 234 -13.86 2.96 8.12
CA PHE A 234 -12.65 2.13 8.00
C PHE A 234 -11.40 2.98 8.19
N PHE A 235 -10.96 3.13 9.44
CA PHE A 235 -9.71 3.80 9.77
C PHE A 235 -8.82 2.95 10.67
N LYS A 236 -7.52 3.16 10.52
CA LYS A 236 -6.47 2.48 11.29
C LYS A 236 -5.86 3.44 12.30
N VAL A 237 -5.63 2.93 13.48
CA VAL A 237 -4.98 3.61 14.59
C VAL A 237 -3.75 2.80 14.97
N ALA A 238 -2.58 3.23 14.51
CA ALA A 238 -1.32 2.64 14.93
C ALA A 238 -1.00 3.10 16.36
N LEU A 239 -0.77 2.15 17.28
CA LEU A 239 -0.50 2.47 18.69
C LEU A 239 0.99 2.50 19.00
N PHE A 240 1.71 1.42 18.73
CA PHE A 240 3.11 1.26 19.13
C PHE A 240 3.87 0.30 18.21
N ASN A 241 5.21 0.30 18.30
CA ASN A 241 6.10 -0.65 17.65
C ASN A 241 6.37 -1.86 18.57
N PRO A 242 5.81 -3.05 18.29
CA PRO A 242 6.00 -4.23 19.14
C PRO A 242 7.33 -4.97 18.91
N ASP A 243 8.09 -4.65 17.86
CA ASP A 243 9.23 -5.46 17.41
C ASP A 243 10.32 -5.71 18.48
N PRO A 244 10.75 -4.71 19.28
CA PRO A 244 11.74 -4.95 20.32
C PRO A 244 11.22 -5.88 21.43
N TRP A 245 9.94 -5.73 21.79
CA TRP A 245 9.30 -6.57 22.79
C TRP A 245 9.16 -8.01 22.28
N LEU A 246 8.75 -8.20 21.02
CA LEU A 246 8.66 -9.51 20.39
C LEU A 246 10.04 -10.19 20.32
N SER A 247 11.08 -9.45 19.91
CA SER A 247 12.47 -9.93 19.84
C SER A 247 12.98 -10.46 21.18
N LYS A 248 12.61 -9.82 22.29
CA LYS A 248 13.03 -10.24 23.64
C LYS A 248 12.34 -11.53 24.11
N HIS A 249 11.14 -11.82 23.63
CA HIS A 249 10.32 -12.93 24.11
C HIS A 249 10.31 -14.14 23.15
N ILE A 250 10.68 -13.96 21.88
CA ILE A 250 10.58 -15.01 20.87
C ILE A 250 11.40 -16.25 21.24
N ASP A 251 12.60 -16.08 21.80
CA ASP A 251 13.48 -17.21 22.12
C ASP A 251 12.89 -18.13 23.20
N LYS A 252 12.12 -17.56 24.15
CA LYS A 252 11.41 -18.34 25.17
C LYS A 252 10.22 -19.12 24.61
N LEU A 253 9.71 -18.71 23.46
CA LEU A 253 8.53 -19.30 22.82
C LEU A 253 8.87 -20.21 21.64
N ARG A 254 10.14 -20.30 21.22
CA ARG A 254 10.56 -21.11 20.05
C ARG A 254 10.11 -22.57 20.09
N TRP A 255 9.92 -23.13 21.29
CA TRP A 255 9.41 -24.49 21.47
C TRP A 255 8.00 -24.70 20.87
N LEU A 256 7.20 -23.64 20.70
CA LEU A 256 5.88 -23.70 20.06
C LEU A 256 5.95 -24.06 18.57
N TRP A 257 7.08 -23.79 17.89
CA TRP A 257 7.28 -24.19 16.48
C TRP A 257 8.04 -25.51 16.36
N SER A 258 8.20 -26.25 17.46
CA SER A 258 8.83 -27.57 17.44
C SER A 258 7.87 -28.65 16.91
N ARG A 259 8.42 -29.64 16.20
CA ARG A 259 7.66 -30.82 15.72
C ARG A 259 6.89 -31.55 16.83
N PRO A 260 7.45 -31.85 18.03
CA PRO A 260 6.70 -32.54 19.06
C PRO A 260 5.51 -31.70 19.56
N PHE A 261 5.68 -30.39 19.74
CA PHE A 261 4.57 -29.53 20.14
C PHE A 261 3.48 -29.50 19.07
N ALA A 262 3.84 -29.39 17.79
CA ALA A 262 2.86 -29.43 16.71
C ALA A 262 2.05 -30.73 16.71
N LEU A 263 2.69 -31.89 16.92
CA LEU A 263 1.99 -33.17 17.03
C LEU A 263 1.06 -33.22 18.25
N LEU A 264 1.51 -32.77 19.41
CA LEU A 264 0.68 -32.68 20.62
C LEU A 264 -0.52 -31.75 20.44
N LEU A 265 -0.30 -30.60 19.80
CA LEU A 265 -1.37 -29.65 19.48
C LEU A 265 -2.38 -30.28 18.51
N CYS A 266 -1.92 -30.94 17.46
CA CYS A 266 -2.80 -31.65 16.52
C CYS A 266 -3.64 -32.74 17.22
N LEU A 267 -3.03 -33.54 18.11
CA LEU A 267 -3.75 -34.54 18.89
C LEU A 267 -4.78 -33.89 19.83
N PHE A 268 -4.39 -32.84 20.54
CA PHE A 268 -5.28 -32.08 21.44
C PHE A 268 -6.48 -31.49 20.69
N LEU A 269 -6.24 -30.83 19.55
CA LEU A 269 -7.30 -30.24 18.73
C LEU A 269 -8.21 -31.32 18.13
N SER A 270 -7.65 -32.42 17.64
CA SER A 270 -8.44 -33.54 17.08
C SER A 270 -9.31 -34.19 18.15
N PHE A 271 -8.75 -34.43 19.34
CA PHE A 271 -9.49 -34.96 20.47
C PHE A 271 -10.62 -34.03 20.91
N SER A 272 -10.32 -32.73 21.05
CA SER A 272 -11.31 -31.71 21.38
C SER A 272 -12.44 -31.65 20.36
N LEU A 273 -12.11 -31.74 19.07
CA LEU A 273 -13.08 -31.75 17.97
C LEU A 273 -14.01 -32.97 18.05
N VAL A 274 -13.46 -34.17 18.23
CA VAL A 274 -14.26 -35.40 18.38
C VAL A 274 -15.18 -35.32 19.59
N THR A 275 -14.66 -34.91 20.75
CA THR A 275 -15.47 -34.77 21.97
C THR A 275 -16.54 -33.69 21.85
N GLY A 276 -16.22 -32.55 21.22
CA GLY A 276 -17.17 -31.47 21.01
C GLY A 276 -18.30 -31.86 20.04
N PHE A 277 -17.98 -32.62 18.98
CA PHE A 277 -19.01 -33.17 18.09
C PHE A 277 -19.92 -34.19 18.78
N HIS A 278 -19.35 -35.01 19.67
CA HIS A 278 -20.14 -35.96 20.45
C HIS A 278 -21.17 -35.25 21.35
N HIS A 279 -20.78 -34.14 22.00
CA HIS A 279 -21.62 -33.37 22.91
C HIS A 279 -22.30 -32.16 22.26
N LYS A 280 -22.44 -32.16 20.93
CA LYS A 280 -23.00 -31.03 20.18
C LYS A 280 -24.38 -30.60 20.66
N SER A 281 -25.22 -31.54 21.12
CA SER A 281 -26.55 -31.26 21.65
C SER A 281 -26.50 -30.42 22.93
N GLU A 282 -25.55 -30.71 23.81
CA GLU A 282 -25.37 -29.99 25.08
C GLU A 282 -24.83 -28.57 24.83
N ILE A 283 -23.88 -28.43 23.90
CA ILE A 283 -23.38 -27.10 23.46
C ILE A 283 -24.55 -26.24 22.97
N LEU A 284 -25.37 -26.79 22.07
CA LEU A 284 -26.50 -26.07 21.49
C LEU A 284 -27.55 -25.72 22.55
N TYR A 285 -27.86 -26.65 23.46
CA TYR A 285 -28.78 -26.42 24.55
C TYR A 285 -28.29 -25.32 25.49
N GLN A 286 -27.02 -25.35 25.90
CA GLN A 286 -26.42 -24.30 26.72
C GLN A 286 -26.50 -22.93 26.05
N GLY A 287 -26.23 -22.86 24.74
CA GLY A 287 -26.36 -21.64 23.95
C GLY A 287 -27.78 -21.09 23.92
N GLN A 288 -28.77 -21.95 23.74
CA GLN A 288 -30.18 -21.57 23.76
C GLN A 288 -30.60 -21.02 25.12
N GLN A 289 -30.21 -21.70 26.21
CA GLN A 289 -30.54 -21.26 27.58
C GLN A 289 -29.93 -19.90 27.90
N LEU A 290 -28.65 -19.69 27.58
CA LEU A 290 -27.98 -18.40 27.80
C LEU A 290 -28.61 -17.27 26.97
N TRP A 291 -28.99 -17.55 25.72
CA TRP A 291 -29.63 -16.56 24.85
C TRP A 291 -31.02 -16.17 25.34
N GLN A 292 -31.84 -17.15 25.73
CA GLN A 292 -33.22 -16.90 26.17
C GLN A 292 -33.29 -16.16 27.51
N HIS A 293 -32.40 -16.49 28.45
CA HIS A 293 -32.50 -15.98 29.82
C HIS A 293 -31.56 -14.81 30.12
N GLN A 294 -30.46 -14.64 29.37
CA GLN A 294 -29.37 -13.72 29.72
C GLN A 294 -28.81 -12.93 28.52
N SER A 295 -29.45 -12.95 27.34
CA SER A 295 -28.90 -12.36 26.10
C SER A 295 -28.34 -10.95 26.26
N ALA A 296 -29.05 -10.03 26.93
CA ALA A 296 -28.60 -8.65 27.08
C ALA A 296 -27.37 -8.50 27.99
N SER A 297 -27.31 -9.23 29.13
CA SER A 297 -26.20 -9.13 30.08
C SER A 297 -24.93 -9.80 29.56
N LEU A 298 -25.04 -10.71 28.59
CA LEU A 298 -23.91 -11.44 28.01
C LEU A 298 -23.20 -10.67 26.88
N ILE A 299 -23.76 -9.56 26.38
CA ILE A 299 -23.18 -8.79 25.26
C ILE A 299 -21.78 -8.25 25.61
N ILE A 300 -21.66 -7.56 26.75
CA ILE A 300 -20.40 -6.97 27.21
C ILE A 300 -19.33 -8.04 27.47
N PRO A 301 -19.58 -9.10 28.28
CA PRO A 301 -18.56 -10.12 28.52
C PRO A 301 -18.18 -10.88 27.25
N PHE A 302 -19.14 -11.14 26.35
CA PHE A 302 -18.82 -11.72 25.04
C PHE A 302 -17.93 -10.81 24.20
N ALA A 303 -18.22 -9.50 24.14
CA ALA A 303 -17.42 -8.54 23.40
C ALA A 303 -15.99 -8.43 23.96
N LEU A 304 -15.83 -8.43 25.29
CA LEU A 304 -14.52 -8.42 25.94
C LEU A 304 -13.71 -9.70 25.65
N LEU A 305 -14.36 -10.87 25.71
CA LEU A 305 -13.71 -12.14 25.36
C LEU A 305 -13.36 -12.20 23.87
N ALA A 306 -14.23 -11.73 22.98
CA ALA A 306 -13.94 -11.63 21.56
C ALA A 306 -12.75 -10.70 21.28
N ALA A 307 -12.68 -9.54 21.94
CA ALA A 307 -11.55 -8.63 21.83
C ALA A 307 -10.24 -9.26 22.33
N PHE A 308 -10.30 -10.00 23.44
CA PHE A 308 -9.18 -10.77 23.97
C PHE A 308 -8.69 -11.83 22.98
N VAL A 309 -9.61 -12.61 22.41
CA VAL A 309 -9.31 -13.62 21.38
C VAL A 309 -8.67 -12.98 20.16
N VAL A 310 -9.19 -11.85 19.68
CA VAL A 310 -8.63 -11.12 18.52
C VAL A 310 -7.23 -10.56 18.84
N THR A 311 -6.98 -10.12 20.06
CA THR A 311 -5.63 -9.67 20.46
C THR A 311 -4.63 -10.83 20.45
N LEU A 312 -5.02 -12.01 20.96
CA LEU A 312 -4.17 -13.20 20.91
C LEU A 312 -3.97 -13.71 19.48
N HIS A 313 -4.98 -13.61 18.63
CA HIS A 313 -4.89 -13.91 17.20
C HIS A 313 -3.81 -13.07 16.50
N GLU A 314 -3.86 -11.75 16.69
CA GLU A 314 -2.88 -10.80 16.15
C GLU A 314 -1.47 -11.07 16.69
N LEU A 315 -1.38 -11.40 17.97
CA LEU A 315 -0.13 -11.79 18.61
C LEU A 315 0.45 -13.10 18.04
N GLY A 316 -0.42 -14.05 17.66
CA GLY A 316 -0.05 -15.28 16.96
C GLY A 316 0.63 -15.01 15.61
N HIS A 317 0.10 -14.07 14.84
CA HIS A 317 0.74 -13.62 13.60
C HIS A 317 2.11 -12.99 13.85
N ALA A 318 2.20 -12.05 14.79
CA ALA A 318 3.43 -11.36 15.12
C ALA A 318 4.54 -12.30 15.58
N PHE A 319 4.25 -13.20 16.53
CA PHE A 319 5.26 -14.13 17.01
C PHE A 319 5.69 -15.14 15.94
N THR A 320 4.78 -15.60 15.09
CA THR A 320 5.13 -16.53 13.99
C THR A 320 5.99 -15.83 12.94
N LEU A 321 5.68 -14.58 12.61
CA LEU A 321 6.53 -13.77 11.72
C LEU A 321 7.92 -13.57 12.34
N LYS A 322 7.98 -13.27 13.64
CA LYS A 322 9.24 -13.06 14.34
C LYS A 322 10.07 -14.33 14.46
N HIS A 323 9.43 -15.49 14.63
CA HIS A 323 10.10 -16.80 14.64
C HIS A 323 10.92 -17.03 13.36
N TYR A 324 10.37 -16.63 12.21
CA TYR A 324 11.03 -16.72 10.90
C TYR A 324 11.97 -15.54 10.58
N GLY A 325 12.25 -14.65 11.54
CA GLY A 325 13.17 -13.52 11.34
C GLY A 325 12.55 -12.30 10.66
N GLY A 326 11.23 -12.25 10.54
CA GLY A 326 10.50 -11.08 10.04
C GLY A 326 10.39 -9.96 11.07
N ILE A 327 10.04 -8.77 10.58
CA ILE A 327 9.90 -7.53 11.37
C ILE A 327 8.43 -7.13 11.48
N VAL A 328 8.00 -6.73 12.68
CA VAL A 328 6.64 -6.25 12.94
C VAL A 328 6.68 -4.76 13.26
N PRO A 329 6.55 -3.86 12.26
CA PRO A 329 6.80 -2.43 12.46
C PRO A 329 5.76 -1.75 13.35
N GLU A 330 4.52 -2.22 13.36
CA GLU A 330 3.44 -1.62 14.13
C GLU A 330 2.34 -2.64 14.50
N MET A 331 1.69 -2.36 15.63
CA MET A 331 0.44 -2.97 16.08
C MET A 331 -0.53 -1.87 16.53
N GLY A 332 -1.83 -2.11 16.36
CA GLY A 332 -2.82 -1.17 16.83
C GLY A 332 -4.27 -1.60 16.70
N PHE A 333 -5.18 -0.63 16.53
CA PHE A 333 -6.60 -0.87 16.31
C PHE A 333 -7.03 -0.52 14.89
N LEU A 334 -7.79 -1.41 14.27
CA LEU A 334 -8.54 -1.19 13.05
C LEU A 334 -10.01 -1.03 13.43
N PHE A 335 -10.63 0.08 13.05
CA PHE A 335 -12.06 0.28 13.23
C PHE A 335 -12.77 -0.10 11.96
N MET A 336 -13.68 -1.07 12.05
CA MET A 336 -14.56 -1.49 10.95
C MET A 336 -16.00 -1.23 11.36
N CYS A 337 -16.67 -0.27 10.70
CA CYS A 337 -18.00 0.19 11.08
C CYS A 337 -18.10 0.59 12.57
N LEU A 338 -17.09 1.30 13.07
CA LEU A 338 -16.94 1.71 14.48
C LEU A 338 -16.68 0.57 15.49
N ILE A 339 -16.60 -0.68 15.04
CA ILE A 339 -16.21 -1.81 15.89
C ILE A 339 -14.68 -1.86 15.94
N PRO A 340 -14.05 -1.72 17.12
CA PRO A 340 -12.61 -1.85 17.26
C PRO A 340 -12.19 -3.32 17.09
N ALA A 341 -11.20 -3.55 16.23
CA ALA A 341 -10.49 -4.82 16.10
C ALA A 341 -8.99 -4.55 16.29
N ALA A 342 -8.24 -5.47 16.90
CA ALA A 342 -6.78 -5.36 16.89
C ALA A 342 -6.25 -5.61 15.47
N TYR A 343 -5.10 -5.04 15.12
CA TYR A 343 -4.38 -5.37 13.89
C TYR A 343 -2.87 -5.41 14.12
N THR A 344 -2.20 -6.24 13.33
CA THR A 344 -0.74 -6.35 13.25
C THR A 344 -0.27 -6.10 11.83
N ASN A 345 0.78 -5.30 11.66
CA ASN A 345 1.41 -5.19 10.36
C ASN A 345 2.34 -6.38 10.11
N THR A 346 1.86 -7.34 9.31
CA THR A 346 2.58 -8.56 8.91
C THR A 346 3.13 -8.48 7.49
N THR A 347 3.33 -7.27 6.96
CA THR A 347 3.75 -7.07 5.56
C THR A 347 5.12 -7.70 5.26
N ASP A 348 6.01 -7.82 6.24
CA ASP A 348 7.31 -8.51 6.05
C ASP A 348 7.16 -10.01 5.76
N SER A 349 5.97 -10.60 5.97
CA SER A 349 5.72 -12.02 5.64
C SER A 349 5.85 -12.33 4.14
N TYR A 350 5.79 -11.31 3.28
CA TYR A 350 6.03 -11.46 1.83
C TYR A 350 7.51 -11.70 1.49
N CYS A 351 8.42 -11.41 2.42
CA CYS A 351 9.84 -11.72 2.27
C CYS A 351 10.17 -13.19 2.58
N LEU A 352 9.24 -13.90 3.23
CA LEU A 352 9.42 -15.28 3.64
C LEU A 352 9.06 -16.27 2.53
N SER A 353 9.59 -17.49 2.64
CA SER A 353 9.16 -18.59 1.77
C SER A 353 7.64 -18.80 1.83
N ARG A 354 7.05 -19.28 0.74
CA ARG A 354 5.60 -19.53 0.67
C ARG A 354 5.07 -20.37 1.84
N GLY A 355 5.78 -21.43 2.23
CA GLY A 355 5.38 -22.29 3.35
C GLY A 355 5.38 -21.54 4.69
N GLN A 356 6.42 -20.75 4.96
CA GLN A 356 6.49 -19.91 6.16
C GLN A 356 5.42 -18.83 6.16
N ARG A 357 5.16 -18.21 5.00
CA ARG A 357 4.08 -17.22 4.85
C ARG A 357 2.71 -17.82 5.12
N ILE A 358 2.44 -19.05 4.66
CA ILE A 358 1.20 -19.78 4.99
C ILE A 358 1.07 -19.96 6.51
N LEU A 359 2.17 -20.33 7.19
CA LEU A 359 2.17 -20.47 8.65
C LEU A 359 1.95 -19.14 9.37
N VAL A 360 2.56 -18.05 8.92
CA VAL A 360 2.33 -16.71 9.48
C VAL A 360 0.88 -16.32 9.33
N VAL A 361 0.29 -16.44 8.14
CA VAL A 361 -1.12 -16.08 7.88
C VAL A 361 -2.11 -17.06 8.55
N GLY A 362 -1.71 -18.32 8.75
CA GLY A 362 -2.55 -19.31 9.46
C GLY A 362 -2.47 -19.20 10.98
N ALA A 363 -1.42 -18.58 11.54
CA ALA A 363 -1.14 -18.59 12.98
C ALA A 363 -2.26 -17.99 13.82
N GLY A 364 -2.82 -16.85 13.41
CA GLY A 364 -3.92 -16.21 14.14
C GLY A 364 -5.15 -17.11 14.23
N VAL A 365 -5.53 -17.78 13.13
CA VAL A 365 -6.66 -18.74 13.13
C VAL A 365 -6.35 -19.95 14.00
N LEU A 366 -5.12 -20.47 13.97
CA LEU A 366 -4.70 -21.57 14.83
C LEU A 366 -4.80 -21.20 16.32
N VAL A 367 -4.44 -19.97 16.70
CA VAL A 367 -4.63 -19.46 18.07
C VAL A 367 -6.11 -19.44 18.45
N GLN A 368 -7.00 -18.96 17.58
CA GLN A 368 -8.44 -18.95 17.85
C GLN A 368 -9.00 -20.36 18.02
N ILE A 369 -8.62 -21.32 17.15
CA ILE A 369 -9.04 -22.72 17.26
C ILE A 369 -8.53 -23.34 18.57
N THR A 370 -7.30 -23.01 18.97
CA THR A 370 -6.72 -23.49 20.23
C THR A 370 -7.48 -22.91 21.43
N LEU A 371 -7.83 -21.62 21.41
CA LEU A 371 -8.65 -21.00 22.46
C LEU A 371 -10.06 -21.59 22.52
N ALA A 372 -10.66 -21.93 21.37
CA ALA A 372 -11.94 -22.64 21.33
C ALA A 372 -11.85 -24.01 22.01
N ALA A 373 -10.79 -24.78 21.73
CA ALA A 373 -10.55 -26.07 22.36
C ALA A 373 -10.28 -25.95 23.87
N VAL A 374 -9.52 -24.93 24.30
CA VAL A 374 -9.32 -24.65 25.73
C VAL A 374 -10.64 -24.27 26.41
N GLY A 375 -11.44 -23.39 25.79
CA GLY A 375 -12.76 -23.02 26.29
C GLY A 375 -13.70 -24.22 26.41
N TRP A 376 -13.67 -25.13 25.42
CA TRP A 376 -14.39 -26.42 25.46
C TRP A 376 -14.02 -27.24 26.69
N TRP A 377 -12.73 -27.48 26.93
CA TRP A 377 -12.29 -28.29 28.09
C TRP A 377 -12.56 -27.61 29.42
N LEU A 378 -12.31 -26.31 29.54
CA LEU A 378 -12.60 -25.55 30.76
C LEU A 378 -14.11 -25.57 31.07
N TRP A 379 -14.95 -25.50 30.03
CA TRP A 379 -16.39 -25.61 30.20
C TRP A 379 -16.80 -26.99 30.75
N ASN A 380 -16.31 -28.07 30.14
CA ASN A 380 -16.62 -29.44 30.56
C ASN A 380 -16.08 -29.80 31.96
N LEU A 381 -14.94 -29.22 32.36
CA LEU A 381 -14.33 -29.48 33.66
C LEU A 381 -14.88 -28.57 34.78
N SER A 382 -15.65 -27.54 34.42
CA SER A 382 -16.18 -26.57 35.38
C SER A 382 -17.53 -26.98 35.95
N THR A 383 -17.79 -26.58 37.19
CA THR A 383 -19.09 -26.80 37.83
C THR A 383 -20.18 -25.97 37.15
N THR A 384 -21.28 -26.62 36.77
CA THR A 384 -22.45 -25.98 36.16
C THR A 384 -22.97 -24.82 37.01
N GLY A 385 -23.23 -23.68 36.38
CA GLY A 385 -23.72 -22.47 37.06
C GLY A 385 -22.64 -21.59 37.69
N SER A 386 -21.37 -22.01 37.69
CA SER A 386 -20.25 -21.16 38.10
C SER A 386 -19.95 -20.07 37.05
N TRP A 387 -19.29 -18.98 37.48
CA TRP A 387 -18.82 -17.94 36.55
C TRP A 387 -17.84 -18.51 35.51
N LEU A 388 -16.97 -19.44 35.94
CA LEU A 388 -15.98 -20.09 35.08
C LEU A 388 -16.66 -20.90 33.97
N HIS A 389 -17.76 -21.59 34.28
CA HIS A 389 -18.55 -22.34 33.32
C HIS A 389 -19.10 -21.45 32.21
N THR A 390 -19.79 -20.36 32.60
CA THR A 390 -20.35 -19.41 31.63
C THR A 390 -19.24 -18.71 30.82
N SER A 391 -18.18 -18.23 31.47
CA SER A 391 -17.06 -17.56 30.79
C SER A 391 -16.31 -18.49 29.82
N SER A 392 -16.13 -19.77 30.18
CA SER A 392 -15.46 -20.75 29.30
C SER A 392 -16.31 -21.09 28.07
N TYR A 393 -17.63 -21.21 28.26
CA TYR A 393 -18.56 -21.34 27.14
C TYR A 393 -18.53 -20.11 26.23
N LEU A 394 -18.58 -18.90 26.79
CA LEU A 394 -18.48 -17.66 26.01
C LEU A 394 -17.14 -17.53 25.28
N LEU A 395 -16.03 -17.93 25.91
CA LEU A 395 -14.71 -17.95 25.27
C LEU A 395 -14.72 -18.90 24.06
N MET A 396 -15.24 -20.11 24.23
CA MET A 396 -15.37 -21.08 23.15
C MET A 396 -16.20 -20.49 21.99
N VAL A 397 -17.37 -19.92 22.27
CA VAL A 397 -18.24 -19.33 21.24
C VAL A 397 -17.59 -18.12 20.58
N ALA A 398 -16.94 -17.23 21.34
CA ALA A 398 -16.24 -16.07 20.79
C ALA A 398 -15.08 -16.49 19.88
N SER A 399 -14.32 -17.51 20.27
CA SER A 399 -13.26 -18.10 19.44
C SER A 399 -13.82 -18.75 18.18
N LEU A 400 -14.87 -19.56 18.26
CA LEU A 400 -15.50 -20.16 17.07
C LEU A 400 -16.09 -19.11 16.12
N PHE A 401 -16.75 -18.09 16.68
CA PHE A 401 -17.30 -16.97 15.91
C PHE A 401 -16.19 -16.22 15.16
N THR A 402 -15.10 -15.87 15.86
CA THR A 402 -13.97 -15.16 15.24
C THR A 402 -13.24 -16.02 14.20
N VAL A 403 -13.15 -17.34 14.38
CA VAL A 403 -12.66 -18.27 13.34
C VAL A 403 -13.57 -18.20 12.11
N ALA A 404 -14.89 -18.29 12.29
CA ALA A 404 -15.84 -18.28 11.18
C ALA A 404 -15.77 -16.98 10.36
N VAL A 405 -15.54 -15.84 11.02
CA VAL A 405 -15.35 -14.55 10.36
C VAL A 405 -13.99 -14.48 9.65
N ASN A 406 -12.89 -14.82 10.33
CA ASN A 406 -11.55 -14.62 9.80
C ASN A 406 -11.13 -15.66 8.76
N LEU A 407 -11.52 -16.92 8.92
CA LEU A 407 -11.18 -18.00 7.99
C LEU A 407 -11.98 -17.95 6.68
N ASN A 408 -12.87 -16.96 6.52
CA ASN A 408 -13.64 -16.79 5.31
C ASN A 408 -12.75 -16.36 4.12
N PRO A 409 -12.58 -17.20 3.08
CA PRO A 409 -11.70 -16.89 1.95
C PRO A 409 -12.26 -15.83 1.00
N LEU A 410 -13.54 -15.48 1.13
CA LEU A 410 -14.25 -14.60 0.21
C LEU A 410 -14.26 -13.15 0.69
N ALA A 411 -14.04 -12.90 1.98
CA ALA A 411 -13.82 -11.59 2.56
C ALA A 411 -12.31 -11.35 2.75
N LYS A 412 -11.84 -10.08 2.73
CA LYS A 412 -10.41 -9.74 2.86
C LYS A 412 -9.89 -9.88 4.32
N PHE A 413 -10.20 -11.01 4.96
CA PHE A 413 -9.66 -11.45 6.23
C PHE A 413 -8.57 -12.52 5.99
N ASP A 414 -8.09 -13.18 7.04
CA ASP A 414 -6.96 -14.11 6.93
C ASP A 414 -7.23 -15.30 6.02
N GLY A 415 -8.48 -15.78 5.94
CA GLY A 415 -8.86 -16.83 4.99
C GLY A 415 -8.56 -16.45 3.55
N TYR A 416 -8.76 -15.18 3.18
CA TYR A 416 -8.41 -14.69 1.84
C TYR A 416 -6.90 -14.63 1.65
N TYR A 417 -6.16 -14.12 2.62
CA TYR A 417 -4.69 -14.05 2.53
C TYR A 417 -4.05 -15.44 2.58
N LEU A 418 -4.68 -16.40 3.28
CA LEU A 418 -4.31 -17.80 3.31
C LEU A 418 -4.54 -18.43 1.95
N ALA A 419 -5.70 -18.18 1.32
CA ALA A 419 -5.96 -18.61 -0.06
C ALA A 419 -4.94 -18.00 -1.04
N VAL A 420 -4.58 -16.71 -0.89
CA VAL A 420 -3.51 -16.07 -1.69
C VAL A 420 -2.16 -16.76 -1.48
N ALA A 421 -1.75 -17.04 -0.24
CA ALA A 421 -0.48 -17.70 0.05
C ALA A 421 -0.46 -19.17 -0.45
N VAL A 422 -1.57 -19.89 -0.29
CA VAL A 422 -1.75 -21.28 -0.74
C VAL A 422 -1.86 -21.38 -2.25
N THR A 423 -2.36 -20.38 -2.96
CA THR A 423 -2.42 -20.38 -4.44
C THR A 423 -1.17 -19.76 -5.08
N GLY A 424 -0.48 -18.86 -4.38
CA GLY A 424 0.62 -18.04 -4.92
C GLY A 424 0.13 -16.85 -5.76
N ILE A 425 -1.19 -16.66 -5.88
CA ILE A 425 -1.79 -15.65 -6.75
C ILE A 425 -2.01 -14.36 -5.95
N ASN A 426 -1.08 -13.41 -6.07
CA ASN A 426 -1.24 -12.08 -5.48
C ASN A 426 -2.46 -11.37 -6.08
N ASN A 427 -3.19 -10.60 -5.25
CA ASN A 427 -4.41 -9.88 -5.65
C ASN A 427 -5.51 -10.78 -6.25
N LEU A 428 -5.68 -11.99 -5.72
CA LEU A 428 -6.63 -13.02 -6.17
C LEU A 428 -8.02 -12.46 -6.52
N ARG A 429 -8.64 -11.67 -5.63
CA ARG A 429 -9.98 -11.12 -5.88
C ARG A 429 -10.03 -10.19 -7.09
N THR A 430 -9.09 -9.24 -7.16
CA THR A 430 -9.04 -8.26 -8.26
C THR A 430 -8.74 -8.94 -9.60
N ARG A 431 -7.79 -9.89 -9.61
CA ARG A 431 -7.48 -10.68 -10.81
C ARG A 431 -8.65 -11.56 -11.22
N ALA A 432 -9.40 -12.13 -10.28
CA ALA A 432 -10.55 -13.00 -10.58
C ALA A 432 -11.68 -12.21 -11.24
N PHE A 433 -12.04 -11.03 -10.72
CA PHE A 433 -13.02 -10.17 -11.38
C PHE A 433 -12.49 -9.60 -12.71
N GLY A 434 -11.20 -9.24 -12.78
CA GLY A 434 -10.55 -8.81 -14.01
C GLY A 434 -10.56 -9.89 -15.10
N PHE A 435 -10.39 -11.15 -14.73
CA PHE A 435 -10.49 -12.31 -15.63
C PHE A 435 -11.88 -12.39 -16.27
N TYR A 436 -12.97 -12.29 -15.49
CA TYR A 436 -14.33 -12.27 -16.03
C TYR A 436 -14.61 -11.00 -16.84
N ALA A 437 -14.10 -9.84 -16.43
CA ALA A 437 -14.23 -8.62 -17.21
C ALA A 437 -13.54 -8.75 -18.59
N HIS A 438 -12.37 -9.37 -18.66
CA HIS A 438 -11.67 -9.65 -19.91
C HIS A 438 -12.42 -10.66 -20.78
N LEU A 439 -13.02 -11.69 -20.18
CA LEU A 439 -13.86 -12.66 -20.89
C LEU A 439 -15.08 -11.98 -21.52
N LEU A 440 -15.77 -11.11 -20.77
CA LEU A 440 -16.92 -10.34 -21.25
C LEU A 440 -16.56 -9.29 -22.29
N THR A 441 -15.33 -8.75 -22.24
CA THR A 441 -14.83 -7.74 -23.19
C THR A 441 -13.99 -8.34 -24.33
N ALA A 442 -13.95 -9.67 -24.46
CA ALA A 442 -13.18 -10.42 -25.45
C ALA A 442 -11.69 -10.03 -25.53
N LYS A 443 -11.10 -9.58 -24.41
CA LYS A 443 -9.68 -9.22 -24.32
C LYS A 443 -8.83 -10.47 -24.09
N PRO A 444 -7.57 -10.49 -24.57
CA PRO A 444 -6.69 -11.64 -24.38
C PRO A 444 -6.41 -11.90 -22.89
N ILE A 445 -6.59 -13.16 -22.47
CA ILE A 445 -6.28 -13.62 -21.11
C ILE A 445 -4.77 -13.80 -21.01
N LYS A 446 -4.10 -12.96 -20.20
CA LYS A 446 -2.65 -13.01 -19.97
C LYS A 446 -2.22 -14.03 -18.91
N GLU A 447 -3.18 -14.73 -18.31
CA GLU A 447 -2.97 -15.59 -17.15
C GLU A 447 -2.63 -17.03 -17.53
N ASN A 448 -1.81 -17.69 -16.72
CA ASN A 448 -1.49 -19.11 -16.90
C ASN A 448 -2.76 -19.99 -16.79
N LYS A 449 -2.76 -21.16 -17.43
CA LYS A 449 -3.92 -22.09 -17.44
C LYS A 449 -4.36 -22.51 -16.02
N ARG A 450 -3.40 -22.78 -15.13
CA ARG A 450 -3.67 -23.16 -13.72
C ARG A 450 -4.31 -22.01 -12.95
N ASP A 451 -3.70 -20.83 -13.01
CA ASP A 451 -4.20 -19.62 -12.35
C ASP A 451 -5.59 -19.26 -12.86
N SER A 452 -5.82 -19.37 -14.17
CA SER A 452 -7.12 -19.11 -14.79
C SER A 452 -8.24 -19.99 -14.21
N CYS A 453 -7.99 -21.28 -13.95
CA CYS A 453 -8.98 -22.16 -13.33
C CYS A 453 -9.34 -21.73 -11.91
N ILE A 454 -8.33 -21.35 -11.11
CA ILE A 454 -8.51 -20.88 -9.74
C ILE A 454 -9.28 -19.56 -9.73
N LEU A 455 -8.91 -18.62 -10.59
CA LEU A 455 -9.56 -17.33 -10.76
C LEU A 455 -11.02 -17.49 -11.22
N ALA A 456 -11.26 -18.37 -12.17
CA ALA A 456 -12.58 -18.67 -12.70
C ALA A 456 -13.50 -19.26 -11.63
N ALA A 457 -12.98 -20.15 -10.77
CA ALA A 457 -13.74 -20.72 -9.65
C ALA A 457 -13.98 -19.69 -8.54
N TYR A 458 -12.98 -18.88 -8.17
CA TYR A 458 -13.06 -17.96 -7.04
C TYR A 458 -14.11 -16.85 -7.24
N ALA A 459 -14.22 -16.26 -8.45
CA ALA A 459 -15.07 -15.09 -8.66
C ALA A 459 -16.58 -15.36 -8.41
N PRO A 460 -17.19 -16.45 -8.93
CA PRO A 460 -18.58 -16.81 -8.64
C PRO A 460 -18.86 -17.02 -7.16
N PHE A 461 -17.99 -17.72 -6.42
CA PHE A 461 -18.14 -17.90 -4.98
C PHE A 461 -18.06 -16.55 -4.25
N SER A 462 -17.07 -15.72 -4.59
CA SER A 462 -16.93 -14.39 -3.98
C SER A 462 -18.15 -13.51 -4.29
N LEU A 463 -18.72 -13.60 -5.49
CA LEU A 463 -19.93 -12.88 -5.85
C LEU A 463 -21.12 -13.38 -5.03
N ALA A 464 -21.37 -14.70 -5.02
CA ALA A 464 -22.45 -15.31 -4.25
C ALA A 464 -22.39 -14.94 -2.76
N TYR A 465 -21.19 -14.92 -2.18
CA TYR A 465 -20.99 -14.48 -0.79
C TYR A 465 -21.28 -13.00 -0.58
N ILE A 466 -20.85 -12.12 -1.49
CA ILE A 466 -21.18 -10.69 -1.43
C ILE A 466 -22.71 -10.53 -1.49
N TRP A 467 -23.39 -11.18 -2.42
CA TRP A 467 -24.86 -11.14 -2.51
C TRP A 467 -25.54 -11.69 -1.27
N PHE A 468 -25.04 -12.80 -0.71
CA PHE A 468 -25.56 -13.36 0.53
C PHE A 468 -25.42 -12.39 1.70
N VAL A 469 -24.23 -11.84 1.94
CA VAL A 469 -23.97 -10.93 3.08
C VAL A 469 -24.70 -9.60 2.92
N PHE A 470 -24.56 -8.95 1.76
CA PHE A 470 -25.22 -7.66 1.54
C PHE A 470 -26.74 -7.83 1.42
N GLY A 471 -27.23 -8.90 0.82
CA GLY A 471 -28.65 -9.23 0.78
C GLY A 471 -29.21 -9.48 2.19
N PHE A 472 -28.53 -10.31 2.99
CA PHE A 472 -28.92 -10.54 4.38
C PHE A 472 -28.88 -9.25 5.21
N LEU A 473 -27.81 -8.46 5.11
CA LEU A 473 -27.69 -7.19 5.81
C LEU A 473 -28.78 -6.20 5.38
N PHE A 474 -29.05 -6.11 4.07
CA PHE A 474 -30.11 -5.26 3.53
C PHE A 474 -31.46 -5.66 4.11
N LEU A 475 -31.81 -6.95 4.07
CA LEU A 475 -33.06 -7.46 4.66
C LEU A 475 -33.14 -7.14 6.16
N ARG A 476 -32.07 -7.35 6.94
CA ARG A 476 -32.05 -7.05 8.37
C ARG A 476 -32.17 -5.56 8.68
N ILE A 477 -31.53 -4.70 7.89
CA ILE A 477 -31.67 -3.26 8.01
C ILE A 477 -33.10 -2.88 7.66
N THR A 478 -33.66 -3.38 6.57
CA THR A 478 -35.05 -3.13 6.18
C THR A 478 -36.02 -3.55 7.28
N ASP A 479 -35.91 -4.78 7.80
CA ASP A 479 -36.72 -5.26 8.92
C ASP A 479 -36.60 -4.35 10.14
N TRP A 480 -35.38 -4.01 10.54
CA TRP A 480 -35.15 -3.13 11.69
C TRP A 480 -35.71 -1.72 11.46
N THR A 481 -35.54 -1.16 10.25
CA THR A 481 -36.09 0.16 9.91
C THR A 481 -37.61 0.17 9.90
N ILE A 482 -38.26 -0.88 9.39
CA ILE A 482 -39.72 -1.03 9.38
C ILE A 482 -40.25 -1.18 10.81
N LEU A 483 -39.56 -1.96 11.66
CA LEU A 483 -39.95 -2.12 13.07
C LEU A 483 -39.69 -0.85 13.90
N ASN A 484 -38.73 -0.01 13.50
CA ASN A 484 -38.29 1.18 14.23
C ASN A 484 -38.47 2.48 13.41
N ILE A 485 -39.54 2.58 12.62
CA ILE A 485 -39.88 3.76 11.80
C ILE A 485 -39.78 5.08 12.59
N PRO A 486 -40.36 5.23 13.80
CA PRO A 486 -40.30 6.52 14.51
C PRO A 486 -38.87 6.91 14.92
N ILE A 487 -38.06 5.94 15.36
CA ILE A 487 -36.66 6.17 15.78
C ILE A 487 -35.79 6.53 14.57
N THR A 488 -35.97 5.83 13.45
CA THR A 488 -35.23 6.08 12.22
C THR A 488 -35.60 7.42 11.59
N ALA A 489 -36.89 7.78 11.58
CA ALA A 489 -37.36 9.09 11.14
C ALA A 489 -36.79 10.23 12.00
N LEU A 490 -36.78 10.07 13.33
CA LEU A 490 -36.20 11.05 14.24
C LEU A 490 -34.69 11.22 14.01
N PHE A 491 -33.95 10.12 13.83
CA PHE A 491 -32.52 10.16 13.54
C PHE A 491 -32.23 10.87 12.21
N LEU A 492 -32.99 10.56 11.15
CA LEU A 492 -32.85 11.22 9.85
C LEU A 492 -33.18 12.71 9.91
N LEU A 493 -34.21 13.10 10.66
CA LEU A 493 -34.53 14.51 10.91
C LEU A 493 -33.41 15.23 11.67
N LEU A 494 -32.78 14.56 12.64
CA LEU A 494 -31.66 15.10 13.39
C LEU A 494 -30.43 15.29 12.50
N VAL A 495 -30.09 14.31 11.66
CA VAL A 495 -29.00 14.44 10.67
C VAL A 495 -29.29 15.55 9.66
N TRP A 496 -30.53 15.66 9.18
CA TRP A 496 -30.95 16.74 8.29
C TRP A 496 -30.84 18.11 8.95
N ALA A 497 -31.26 18.23 10.21
CA ALA A 497 -31.13 19.45 10.99
C ALA A 497 -29.66 19.83 11.19
N ILE A 498 -28.78 18.88 11.55
CA ILE A 498 -27.34 19.13 11.67
C ILE A 498 -26.76 19.61 10.34
N TYR A 499 -27.08 18.95 9.23
CA TYR A 499 -26.57 19.32 7.90
C TYR A 499 -26.99 20.73 7.48
N PHE A 500 -28.22 21.14 7.81
CA PHE A 500 -28.74 22.45 7.43
C PHE A 500 -28.29 23.58 8.38
N TYR A 501 -28.18 23.29 9.68
CA TYR A 501 -27.86 24.29 10.70
C TYR A 501 -26.37 24.41 11.05
N PHE A 502 -25.50 23.47 10.67
CA PHE A 502 -24.05 23.66 10.77
C PHE A 502 -23.52 24.41 9.54
N PRO A 503 -23.20 25.72 9.64
CA PRO A 503 -22.70 26.48 8.51
C PRO A 503 -21.37 25.89 8.02
N ARG A 504 -21.27 25.67 6.71
CA ARG A 504 -19.98 25.45 6.05
C ARG A 504 -19.10 26.66 6.38
N LYS A 505 -17.90 26.42 6.95
CA LYS A 505 -16.92 27.49 7.14
C LYS A 505 -16.76 28.22 5.79
N PRO A 506 -16.88 29.55 5.74
CA PRO A 506 -16.62 30.29 4.51
C PRO A 506 -15.19 29.99 4.09
N SER A 507 -15.02 29.58 2.84
CA SER A 507 -13.72 29.49 2.19
C SER A 507 -13.05 30.84 2.30
N VAL A 508 -11.92 30.91 3.01
CA VAL A 508 -11.07 32.10 3.05
C VAL A 508 -10.69 32.42 1.60
N SER A 509 -11.21 33.53 1.10
CA SER A 509 -10.90 34.14 -0.20
C SER A 509 -9.58 34.89 -0.13
#